data_AF-A0A822YHN1-F1
#
_entry.id   AF-A0A822YHN1-F1
#
_cell.length_a   1.000
_cell.length_b   1.000
_cell.length_c   1.000
_cell.angle_alpha   90.00
_cell.angle_beta   90.00
_cell.angle_gamma   90.00
#
_symmetry.space_group_name_H-M   'P 1'
#
loop_
_entity.id
_entity.type
_entity.pdbx_description
1 polymer ?
#
loop_
_entity_poly.entity_id
_entity_poly.type
_entity_poly.pdbx_seq_one_letter_code
_entity_poly.pdbx_strand_id
1 'polypeptide(L)'
;MGKAGFGLAVSCLVVSYTIAAILVGRRVKSRRKWNRVVGVLRELEEGCSTSIGRLRQVIDAMAVEMHARLASEGRGKLKMLLTFVDNLPNV
;
A
#
# COMPACT_ATOMS: atom_id res chain seq x y z
N MET A 1 -60.19 12.77 -24.55
CA MET A 1 -58.76 13.09 -24.77
C MET A 1 -57.86 12.54 -23.65
N GLY A 2 -58.09 11.32 -23.14
CA GLY A 2 -57.42 10.83 -21.91
C GLY A 2 -56.40 9.70 -22.08
N LYS A 3 -56.31 9.08 -23.27
CA LYS A 3 -55.43 7.91 -23.48
C LYS A 3 -54.04 8.29 -24.03
N ALA A 4 -53.93 9.42 -24.73
CA ALA A 4 -52.66 9.91 -25.27
C ALA A 4 -51.73 10.50 -24.18
N GLY A 5 -52.28 11.18 -23.17
CA GLY A 5 -51.49 11.75 -22.07
C GLY A 5 -50.88 10.70 -21.14
N PHE A 6 -51.57 9.57 -20.94
CA PHE A 6 -51.07 8.46 -20.12
C PHE A 6 -49.90 7.72 -20.79
N GLY A 7 -49.92 7.54 -22.11
CA GLY A 7 -48.82 6.91 -22.86
C GLY A 7 -47.52 7.72 -22.81
N LEU A 8 -47.62 9.05 -22.87
CA LEU A 8 -46.47 9.95 -22.82
C LEU A 8 -45.81 9.96 -21.43
N ALA A 9 -46.60 9.99 -20.36
CA ALA A 9 -46.10 10.00 -18.98
C ALA A 9 -45.37 8.69 -18.60
N VAL A 10 -45.89 7.54 -19.04
CA VAL A 10 -45.27 6.23 -18.78
C VAL A 10 -43.93 6.10 -19.52
N SER A 11 -43.81 6.64 -20.73
CA SER A 11 -42.55 6.60 -21.50
C SER A 11 -41.42 7.41 -20.85
N CYS A 12 -41.75 8.55 -20.22
CA CYS A 12 -40.77 9.45 -19.60
C CYS A 12 -40.12 8.85 -18.32
N LEU A 13 -40.89 8.07 -17.55
CA LEU A 13 -40.40 7.41 -16.33
C LEU A 13 -39.42 6.26 -16.62
N VAL A 14 -39.60 5.55 -17.74
CA VAL A 14 -38.69 4.48 -18.14
C VAL A 14 -37.34 5.06 -18.59
N VAL A 15 -37.36 6.21 -19.27
CA VAL A 15 -36.13 6.89 -19.72
C VAL A 15 -35.32 7.43 -18.52
N SER A 16 -35.97 8.00 -17.51
CA SER A 16 -35.24 8.49 -16.32
C SER A 16 -34.62 7.35 -15.50
N TYR A 17 -35.34 6.23 -15.34
CA TYR A 17 -34.82 5.05 -14.64
C TYR A 17 -33.60 4.44 -15.34
N THR A 18 -33.62 4.36 -16.67
CA THR A 18 -32.48 3.82 -17.44
C THR A 18 -31.24 4.71 -17.34
N ILE A 19 -31.39 6.04 -17.41
CA ILE A 19 -30.28 6.98 -17.23
C ILE A 19 -29.70 6.86 -15.81
N ALA A 20 -30.55 6.80 -14.79
CA ALA A 20 -30.13 6.60 -13.40
C ALA A 20 -29.37 5.28 -13.23
N ALA A 21 -29.88 4.18 -13.78
CA ALA A 21 -29.22 2.87 -13.74
C ALA A 21 -27.83 2.90 -14.42
N ILE A 22 -27.69 3.58 -15.56
CA ILE A 22 -26.40 3.74 -16.26
C ILE A 22 -25.42 4.56 -15.42
N LEU A 23 -25.85 5.68 -14.83
CA LEU A 23 -25.00 6.52 -13.98
C LEU A 23 -24.53 5.78 -12.74
N VAL A 24 -25.43 5.05 -12.07
CA VAL A 24 -25.10 4.20 -10.92
C VAL A 24 -24.16 3.07 -11.34
N GLY A 25 -24.43 2.40 -12.46
CA GLY A 25 -23.56 1.34 -13.00
C GLY A 25 -22.14 1.85 -13.29
N ARG A 26 -22.00 3.05 -13.87
CA ARG A 26 -20.70 3.71 -14.09
C ARG A 26 -19.99 4.04 -12.77
N ARG A 27 -20.71 4.60 -11.78
CA ARG A 27 -20.18 4.90 -10.44
C ARG A 27 -19.72 3.63 -9.72
N VAL A 28 -20.50 2.55 -9.77
CA VAL A 28 -20.17 1.26 -9.16
C VAL A 28 -18.97 0.61 -9.85
N LYS A 29 -18.89 0.65 -11.18
CA LYS A 29 -17.73 0.12 -11.92
C LYS A 29 -16.44 0.89 -11.58
N SER A 30 -16.53 2.21 -11.45
CA SER A 30 -15.41 3.04 -10.99
C SER A 30 -15.00 2.73 -9.55
N ARG A 31 -15.97 2.64 -8.63
CA ARG A 31 -15.73 2.24 -7.23
C ARG A 31 -15.10 0.84 -7.12
N ARG A 32 -15.52 -0.13 -7.93
CA ARG A 32 -14.92 -1.48 -7.94
C ARG A 32 -13.43 -1.45 -8.31
N LYS A 33 -13.04 -0.65 -9.30
CA LYS A 33 -11.62 -0.45 -9.65
C LYS A 33 -10.85 0.20 -8.49
N TRP A 34 -11.44 1.23 -7.88
CA TRP A 34 -10.87 1.91 -6.72
C TRP A 34 -10.69 0.99 -5.51
N ASN A 35 -11.65 0.11 -5.23
CA ASN A 35 -11.51 -0.85 -4.14
C ASN A 35 -10.31 -1.78 -4.32
N ARG A 36 -10.02 -2.19 -5.56
CA ARG A 36 -8.83 -3.01 -5.86
C ARG A 36 -7.54 -2.24 -5.62
N VAL A 37 -7.48 -0.97 -6.03
CA VAL A 37 -6.32 -0.10 -5.80
C VAL A 37 -6.10 0.14 -4.30
N VAL A 38 -7.17 0.42 -3.56
CA VAL A 38 -7.10 0.60 -2.10
C VAL A 38 -6.66 -0.68 -1.39
N GLY A 39 -7.06 -1.86 -1.89
CA GLY A 39 -6.58 -3.15 -1.39
C GLY A 39 -5.06 -3.28 -1.51
N VAL A 40 -4.52 -3.06 -2.71
CA VAL A 40 -3.06 -3.11 -2.96
C VAL A 40 -2.31 -2.06 -2.13
N LEU A 41 -2.87 -0.85 -1.98
CA LEU A 41 -2.25 0.20 -1.17
C LEU A 41 -2.16 -0.19 0.31
N ARG A 42 -3.20 -0.83 0.86
CA ARG A 42 -3.18 -1.34 2.24
C ARG A 42 -2.16 -2.45 2.43
N GLU A 43 -2.09 -3.39 1.48
CA GLU A 43 -1.07 -4.45 1.52
C GLU A 43 0.36 -3.87 1.50
N LEU A 44 0.58 -2.83 0.69
CA LEU A 44 1.85 -2.11 0.64
C LEU A 44 2.13 -1.38 1.96
N GLU A 45 1.15 -0.67 2.52
CA GLU A 45 1.28 0.04 3.79
C GLU A 45 1.61 -0.92 4.94
N GLU A 46 0.94 -2.06 5.00
CA GLU A 46 1.17 -3.11 6.01
C GLU A 46 2.55 -3.79 5.81
N GLY A 47 2.96 -4.01 4.55
CA GLY A 47 4.26 -4.56 4.19
C GLY A 47 5.42 -3.61 4.52
N CYS A 48 5.26 -2.32 4.23
CA CYS A 48 6.23 -1.26 4.51
C CYS A 48 6.18 -0.76 5.95
N SER A 49 5.21 -1.20 6.76
CA SER A 49 5.11 -0.80 8.16
C SER A 49 6.35 -1.22 8.95
N THR A 50 7.10 -0.22 9.41
CA THR A 50 8.28 -0.37 10.27
C THR A 50 7.88 -0.16 11.73
N SER A 51 7.08 -1.08 12.28
CA SER A 51 6.76 -1.06 13.71
C SER A 51 8.02 -1.19 14.57
N ILE A 52 7.98 -0.64 15.78
CA ILE A 52 9.11 -0.66 16.73
C ILE A 52 9.60 -2.10 16.97
N GLY A 53 8.70 -3.08 17.03
CA GLY A 53 9.04 -4.49 17.18
C GLY A 53 9.86 -5.06 16.02
N ARG A 54 9.45 -4.78 14.76
CA ARG A 54 10.22 -5.18 13.58
C ARG A 54 11.58 -4.49 13.52
N LEU A 55 11.61 -3.20 13.86
CA LEU A 55 12.86 -2.43 13.88
C LEU A 55 13.86 -3.00 14.89
N ARG A 56 13.37 -3.39 16.08
CA ARG A 56 14.17 -4.03 17.11
C ARG A 56 14.74 -5.37 16.65
N GLN A 57 13.92 -6.20 16.00
CA GLN A 57 14.40 -7.47 15.40
C GLN A 57 15.51 -7.24 14.37
N VAL A 58 15.40 -6.20 13.53
CA VAL A 58 16.43 -5.85 12.55
C VAL A 58 17.72 -5.40 13.23
N ILE A 59 17.61 -4.56 14.25
CA ILE A 59 18.78 -4.06 15.01
C ILE A 59 19.46 -5.20 15.78
N ASP A 60 18.69 -6.07 16.42
CA ASP A 60 19.23 -7.22 17.16
C ASP A 60 19.97 -8.17 16.20
N ALA A 61 19.40 -8.46 15.03
CA ALA A 61 20.08 -9.25 14.00
C ALA A 61 21.37 -8.57 13.50
N MET A 62 21.33 -7.25 13.33
CA MET A 62 22.50 -6.46 12.92
C MET A 62 23.61 -6.50 13.99
N ALA A 63 23.27 -6.35 15.26
CA ALA A 63 24.22 -6.41 16.37
C ALA A 63 24.87 -7.79 16.48
N VAL A 64 24.11 -8.88 16.29
CA VAL A 64 24.64 -10.24 16.27
C VAL A 64 25.60 -10.45 15.10
N GLU A 65 25.25 -10.01 13.89
CA GLU A 65 26.16 -10.11 12.73
C GLU A 65 27.43 -9.28 12.94
N MET A 66 27.29 -8.10 13.56
CA MET A 66 28.42 -7.29 13.97
C MET A 66 29.31 -8.08 14.95
N HIS A 67 28.84 -8.47 16.12
CA HIS A 67 29.69 -9.18 17.08
C HIS A 67 30.35 -10.45 16.53
N ALA A 68 29.64 -11.24 15.72
CA ALA A 68 30.18 -12.43 15.09
C ALA A 68 31.37 -12.12 14.14
N ARG A 69 31.31 -11.02 13.40
CA ARG A 69 32.34 -10.70 12.40
C ARG A 69 33.54 -9.95 12.95
N LEU A 70 33.42 -9.29 14.10
CA LEU A 70 34.60 -8.78 14.82
C LEU A 70 35.43 -9.96 15.35
N ALA A 71 34.79 -11.08 15.67
CA ALA A 71 35.45 -12.28 16.19
C ALA A 71 36.03 -13.21 15.10
N SER A 72 35.50 -13.17 13.87
CA SER A 72 35.92 -14.06 12.78
C SER A 72 35.69 -13.45 11.40
N GLU A 73 36.75 -13.38 10.59
CA GLU A 73 36.67 -12.97 9.19
C GLU A 73 36.02 -14.06 8.34
N GLY A 74 34.72 -13.87 8.04
CA GLY A 74 33.91 -14.82 7.27
C GLY A 74 33.03 -14.18 6.18
N ARG A 75 32.27 -15.03 5.46
CA ARG A 75 31.39 -14.68 4.33
C ARG A 75 30.04 -14.09 4.80
N GLY A 76 30.07 -13.04 5.61
CA GLY A 76 28.86 -12.29 6.00
C GLY A 76 28.61 -11.08 5.09
N LYS A 77 27.51 -10.35 5.32
CA LYS A 77 27.18 -9.14 4.58
C LYS A 77 27.94 -7.91 5.11
N LEU A 78 28.18 -7.82 6.42
CA LEU A 78 28.85 -6.67 7.05
C LEU A 78 30.37 -6.80 7.23
N LYS A 79 31.20 -6.26 6.33
CA LYS A 79 32.64 -6.59 6.29
C LYS A 79 33.47 -6.24 7.53
N MET A 80 33.09 -5.19 8.26
CA MET A 80 33.80 -4.71 9.46
C MET A 80 35.31 -4.73 9.35
N LEU A 81 35.77 -3.99 8.35
CA LEU A 81 37.18 -3.87 8.05
C LEU A 81 37.85 -2.96 9.08
N LEU A 82 39.07 -3.33 9.47
CA LEU A 82 39.93 -2.45 10.25
C LEU A 82 40.30 -1.23 9.40
N THR A 83 39.99 -0.05 9.91
CA THR A 83 40.30 1.23 9.24
C THR A 83 41.71 1.71 9.54
N PHE A 84 42.39 1.10 10.52
CA PHE A 84 43.70 1.53 11.04
C PHE A 84 43.72 2.99 11.52
N VAL A 85 42.55 3.52 11.89
CA VAL A 85 42.39 4.83 12.50
C VAL A 85 42.12 4.63 13.98
N ASP A 86 43.16 4.81 14.79
CA ASP A 86 43.06 4.65 16.25
C ASP A 86 42.68 5.95 16.95
N ASN A 87 43.04 7.10 16.37
CA ASN A 87 42.77 8.42 16.94
C ASN A 87 41.89 9.23 15.99
N LEU A 88 40.67 9.55 16.45
CA LEU A 88 39.80 10.50 15.76
C LEU A 88 40.17 11.94 16.16
N PRO A 89 39.96 12.92 15.27
CA PRO A 89 40.09 14.33 15.61
C PRO A 89 39.10 14.68 16.72
N ASN A 90 39.62 15.28 17.78
CA ASN A 90 38.86 15.95 18.81
C ASN A 90 38.55 17.38 18.34
N VAL A 91 37.25 17.66 18.14
CA VAL A 91 36.72 19.02 17.95
C VAL A 91 36.65 19.77 19.27
#